data_AF-A0A7K5KFZ1-F1
#
_entry.id   AF-A0A7K5KFZ1-F1
#
_cell.length_a   1.000
_cell.length_b   1.000
_cell.length_c   1.000
_cell.angle_alpha   90.00
_cell.angle_beta   90.00
_cell.angle_gamma   90.00
#
_symmetry.space_group_name_H-M   'P 1'
#
loop_
_entity.id
_entity.type
_entity.pdbx_description
1 polymer ?
#
loop_
_entity_poly.entity_id
_entity_poly.type
_entity_poly.pdbx_seq_one_letter_code
_entity_poly.pdbx_strand_id
1 'polypeptide(L)'
;RELSEMETEDEQMLVQMDELKKTEKSCREILEKYDFTEWEITEWNEQRAVFSFLYDSVELTVMFGPPIDGDDFGVDPSRTIVSLNFECFLDVEQAPPSSCLVQRLIFQFIESQGSWQEKCPTLYYLPQVLHDISLVVNRCKILGEEMEFLERWGGKFNLLKTDIEDTEVKLLFSASAAFAKFELTLSVSPDYPCAPLPFSVQTHIGNIGKEEISAVLSSVPVGHHYLRRIITLIHRNLLQDPR
;
A
#
# COMPACT_ATOMS: atom_id res chain seq x y z
N ARG A 1 -44.83 -3.04 28.22
CA ARG A 1 -43.39 -3.20 28.51
C ARG A 1 -42.69 -3.61 27.23
N GLU A 2 -43.06 -4.75 26.64
CA GLU A 2 -42.55 -5.23 25.33
C GLU A 2 -42.72 -4.23 24.17
N LEU A 3 -43.87 -3.56 24.03
CA LEU A 3 -44.08 -2.55 22.98
C LEU A 3 -43.17 -1.31 23.11
N SER A 4 -42.89 -0.88 24.34
CA SER A 4 -42.04 0.29 24.60
C SER A 4 -40.56 -0.04 24.45
N GLU A 5 -40.17 -1.30 24.71
CA GLU A 5 -38.80 -1.78 24.49
C GLU A 5 -38.50 -1.91 23.00
N MET A 6 -39.46 -2.41 22.21
CA MET A 6 -39.37 -2.50 20.75
C MET A 6 -39.30 -1.11 20.08
N GLU A 7 -40.09 -0.13 20.54
CA GLU A 7 -40.01 1.26 20.03
C GLU A 7 -38.63 1.88 20.31
N THR A 8 -38.03 1.61 21.47
CA THR A 8 -36.67 2.09 21.78
C THR A 8 -35.57 1.39 20.97
N GLU A 9 -35.77 0.13 20.59
CA GLU A 9 -34.85 -0.61 19.72
C GLU A 9 -34.90 -0.08 18.27
N ASP A 10 -36.09 0.21 17.75
CA ASP A 10 -36.28 0.81 16.42
C ASP A 10 -35.64 2.22 16.34
N GLU A 11 -35.81 3.04 17.36
CA GLU A 11 -35.17 4.36 17.43
C GLU A 11 -33.64 4.26 17.44
N GLN A 12 -33.07 3.31 18.19
CA GLN A 12 -31.62 3.08 18.22
C GLN A 12 -31.10 2.59 16.86
N MET A 13 -31.84 1.73 16.17
CA MET A 13 -31.49 1.23 14.85
C MET A 13 -31.49 2.36 13.80
N LEU A 14 -32.45 3.29 13.90
CA LEU A 14 -32.51 4.46 13.02
C LEU A 14 -31.31 5.40 13.21
N VAL A 15 -30.88 5.62 14.46
CA VAL A 15 -29.69 6.41 14.76
C VAL A 15 -28.43 5.74 14.19
N GLN A 16 -28.28 4.43 14.38
CA GLN A 16 -27.15 3.69 13.80
C GLN A 16 -27.14 3.73 12.27
N MET A 17 -28.30 3.63 11.63
CA MET A 17 -28.41 3.77 10.17
C MET A 17 -28.00 5.16 9.69
N ASP A 18 -28.34 6.22 10.41
CA ASP A 18 -27.96 7.58 10.04
C ASP A 18 -26.44 7.81 10.21
N GLU A 19 -25.83 7.26 11.25
CA GLU A 19 -24.38 7.27 11.45
C GLU A 19 -23.63 6.51 10.35
N LEU A 20 -24.14 5.33 9.96
CA LEU A 20 -23.58 4.56 8.85
C LEU A 20 -23.69 5.31 7.52
N LYS A 21 -24.83 5.95 7.24
CA LYS A 21 -25.01 6.77 6.02
C LYS A 21 -24.07 7.97 5.97
N LYS A 22 -23.85 8.64 7.11
CA LYS A 22 -22.86 9.73 7.22
C LYS A 22 -21.44 9.23 6.97
N THR A 23 -21.11 8.06 7.51
CA THR A 23 -19.81 7.41 7.30
C THR A 23 -19.62 7.02 5.83
N GLU A 24 -20.62 6.39 5.21
CA GLU A 24 -20.61 6.05 3.78
C GLU A 24 -20.39 7.29 2.91
N LYS A 25 -21.13 8.38 3.20
CA LYS A 25 -21.00 9.64 2.46
C LYS A 25 -19.60 10.23 2.61
N SER A 26 -19.05 10.25 3.82
CA SER A 26 -17.69 10.74 4.07
C SER A 26 -16.64 9.88 3.36
N CYS A 27 -16.78 8.55 3.37
CA CYS A 27 -15.90 7.65 2.63
C CYS A 27 -15.99 7.90 1.12
N ARG A 28 -17.19 8.08 0.56
CA ARG A 28 -17.39 8.41 -0.86
C ARG A 28 -16.77 9.75 -1.23
N GLU A 29 -16.94 10.79 -0.42
CA GLU A 29 -16.32 12.11 -0.66
C GLU A 29 -14.78 12.03 -0.62
N ILE A 30 -14.22 11.17 0.24
CA ILE A 30 -12.78 10.87 0.26
C ILE A 30 -12.39 10.14 -1.04
N LEU A 31 -13.17 9.14 -1.47
CA LEU A 31 -12.95 8.39 -2.70
C LEU A 31 -13.00 9.26 -3.96
N GLU A 32 -13.89 10.25 -4.01
CA GLU A 32 -14.00 11.21 -5.11
C GLU A 32 -12.89 12.27 -5.08
N LYS A 33 -12.36 12.59 -3.89
CA LYS A 33 -11.28 13.58 -3.72
C LYS A 33 -9.90 13.03 -4.06
N TYR A 34 -9.67 11.75 -3.82
CA TYR A 34 -8.46 11.06 -4.23
C TYR A 34 -8.78 10.30 -5.52
N ASP A 35 -8.43 10.87 -6.67
CA ASP A 35 -8.51 10.14 -7.94
C ASP A 35 -7.52 8.96 -7.87
N PHE A 36 -8.03 7.77 -7.56
CA PHE A 36 -7.24 6.54 -7.41
C PHE A 36 -6.87 5.91 -8.75
N THR A 37 -7.09 6.62 -9.85
CA THR A 37 -6.73 6.13 -11.18
C THR A 37 -5.21 6.22 -11.33
N GLU A 38 -4.51 5.23 -10.79
CA GLU A 38 -3.04 5.10 -10.85
C GLU A 38 -2.54 4.60 -12.22
N TRP A 39 -3.43 4.53 -13.22
CA TRP A 39 -3.10 4.06 -14.56
C TRP A 39 -3.53 5.01 -15.67
N GLU A 40 -2.78 4.94 -16.76
CA GLU A 40 -3.10 5.59 -18.02
C GLU A 40 -3.22 4.52 -19.11
N ILE A 41 -4.15 4.72 -20.06
CA ILE A 41 -4.24 3.85 -21.25
C ILE A 41 -3.21 4.34 -22.26
N THR A 42 -2.21 3.51 -22.55
CA THR A 42 -1.15 3.81 -23.52
C THR A 42 -1.49 3.28 -24.90
N GLU A 43 -2.28 2.19 -24.98
CA GLU A 43 -2.73 1.60 -26.23
C GLU A 43 -4.12 0.98 -26.07
N TRP A 44 -4.99 1.17 -27.08
CA TRP A 44 -6.25 0.44 -27.19
C TRP A 44 -6.55 0.16 -28.66
N ASN A 45 -6.70 -1.11 -29.02
CA ASN A 45 -7.11 -1.53 -30.36
C ASN A 45 -7.93 -2.83 -30.31
N GLU A 46 -8.26 -3.35 -31.49
CA GLU A 46 -9.05 -4.58 -31.62
C GLU A 46 -8.39 -5.79 -30.96
N GLN A 47 -7.06 -5.86 -30.85
CA GLN A 47 -6.37 -7.06 -30.36
C GLN A 47 -5.99 -6.97 -28.88
N ARG A 48 -5.69 -5.76 -28.39
CA ARG A 48 -5.19 -5.57 -27.04
C ARG A 48 -5.48 -4.18 -26.48
N ALA A 49 -5.38 -4.08 -25.16
CA ALA A 49 -5.23 -2.82 -24.44
C ALA A 49 -3.99 -2.86 -23.57
N VAL A 50 -3.35 -1.71 -23.41
CA VAL A 50 -2.15 -1.55 -22.59
C VAL A 50 -2.39 -0.43 -21.61
N PHE A 51 -2.13 -0.73 -20.33
CA PHE A 51 -2.27 0.18 -19.21
C PHE A 51 -0.91 0.37 -18.57
N SER A 52 -0.48 1.60 -18.37
CA SER A 52 0.73 1.92 -17.63
C SER A 52 0.39 2.36 -16.22
N PHE A 53 1.23 2.01 -15.25
CA PHE A 53 1.12 2.35 -13.83
C PHE A 53 2.44 2.92 -13.33
N LEU A 54 2.38 3.67 -12.23
CA LEU A 54 3.56 4.15 -11.49
C LEU A 54 4.58 4.84 -12.41
N TYR A 55 4.15 5.90 -13.09
CA TYR A 55 4.98 6.70 -14.01
C TYR A 55 5.63 5.84 -15.12
N ASP A 56 4.81 5.04 -15.80
CA ASP A 56 5.20 4.15 -16.91
C ASP A 56 6.21 3.04 -16.56
N SER A 57 6.41 2.77 -15.28
CA SER A 57 7.39 1.78 -14.82
C SER A 57 6.83 0.36 -14.69
N VAL A 58 5.50 0.23 -14.68
CA VAL A 58 4.79 -1.06 -14.68
C VAL A 58 3.73 -1.01 -15.78
N GLU A 59 3.66 -2.06 -16.59
CA GLU A 59 2.69 -2.17 -17.68
C GLU A 59 1.83 -3.42 -17.51
N LEU A 60 0.53 -3.27 -17.76
CA LEU A 60 -0.41 -4.36 -17.94
C LEU A 60 -0.86 -4.40 -19.40
N THR A 61 -0.50 -5.48 -20.10
CA THR A 61 -1.04 -5.80 -21.42
C THR A 61 -2.19 -6.80 -21.30
N VAL A 62 -3.38 -6.40 -21.79
CA VAL A 62 -4.59 -7.21 -21.86
C VAL A 62 -4.81 -7.65 -23.31
N MET A 63 -4.77 -8.95 -23.57
CA MET A 63 -5.04 -9.51 -24.90
C MET A 63 -6.51 -9.90 -25.02
N PHE A 64 -7.19 -9.37 -26.03
CA PHE A 64 -8.60 -9.65 -26.27
C PHE A 64 -8.81 -10.92 -27.08
N GLY A 65 -9.94 -11.58 -26.84
CA GLY A 65 -10.44 -12.64 -27.69
C GLY A 65 -10.97 -12.13 -29.03
N PRO A 66 -11.51 -13.04 -29.86
CA PRO A 66 -12.10 -12.67 -31.16
C PRO A 66 -13.10 -11.51 -31.03
N PRO A 67 -13.19 -10.62 -32.03
CA PRO A 67 -14.19 -9.57 -32.06
C PRO A 67 -15.60 -10.13 -31.94
N ILE A 68 -16.49 -9.37 -31.31
CA ILE A 68 -17.92 -9.69 -31.24
C ILE A 68 -18.61 -9.00 -32.41
N ASP A 69 -19.51 -9.70 -33.11
CA ASP A 69 -20.28 -9.14 -34.22
C ASP A 69 -21.06 -7.90 -33.76
N GLY A 70 -20.77 -6.75 -34.36
CA GLY A 70 -21.39 -5.46 -34.03
C GLY A 70 -20.67 -4.64 -32.97
N ASP A 71 -19.53 -5.13 -32.44
CA ASP A 71 -18.65 -4.36 -31.56
C ASP A 71 -17.48 -3.75 -32.33
N ASP A 72 -17.78 -2.70 -33.10
CA ASP A 72 -16.80 -1.99 -33.95
C ASP A 72 -15.65 -1.34 -33.15
N PHE A 73 -15.82 -1.17 -31.83
CA PHE A 73 -14.87 -0.47 -30.96
C PHE A 73 -14.16 -1.39 -29.96
N GLY A 74 -14.52 -2.67 -29.91
CA GLY A 74 -13.92 -3.65 -29.01
C GLY A 74 -14.22 -3.40 -27.53
N VAL A 75 -15.35 -2.76 -27.22
CA VAL A 75 -15.73 -2.31 -25.87
C VAL A 75 -16.84 -3.15 -25.24
N ASP A 76 -17.32 -4.20 -25.92
CA ASP A 76 -18.39 -5.06 -25.38
C ASP A 76 -17.92 -5.75 -24.09
N PRO A 77 -18.60 -5.56 -22.94
CA PRO A 77 -18.21 -6.17 -21.66
C PRO A 77 -18.17 -7.70 -21.66
N SER A 78 -18.88 -8.36 -22.57
CA SER A 78 -18.89 -9.81 -22.73
C SER A 78 -17.69 -10.35 -23.48
N ARG A 79 -16.88 -9.48 -24.10
CA ARG A 79 -15.67 -9.85 -24.82
C ARG A 79 -14.68 -10.57 -23.92
N THR A 80 -14.19 -11.71 -24.38
CA THR A 80 -13.27 -12.55 -23.61
C THR A 80 -11.87 -11.95 -23.55
N ILE A 81 -11.17 -12.21 -22.45
CA ILE A 81 -9.76 -11.87 -22.29
C ILE A 81 -8.94 -13.16 -22.37
N VAL A 82 -7.97 -13.16 -23.28
CA VAL A 82 -7.10 -14.31 -23.56
C VAL A 82 -5.94 -14.37 -22.58
N SER A 83 -5.36 -13.22 -22.24
CA SER A 83 -4.26 -13.15 -21.27
C SER A 83 -4.14 -11.75 -20.66
N LEU A 84 -3.61 -11.70 -19.44
CA LEU A 84 -3.16 -10.49 -18.76
C LEU A 84 -1.69 -10.67 -18.42
N ASN A 85 -0.83 -9.80 -18.97
CA ASN A 85 0.61 -9.86 -18.79
C ASN A 85 1.10 -8.59 -18.13
N PHE A 86 1.96 -8.74 -17.13
CA PHE A 86 2.56 -7.64 -16.40
C PHE A 86 4.05 -7.55 -16.69
N GLU A 87 4.52 -6.36 -17.04
CA GLU A 87 5.92 -6.08 -17.32
C GLU A 87 6.43 -4.93 -16.47
N CYS A 88 7.71 -5.00 -16.11
CA CYS A 88 8.40 -3.98 -15.33
C CYS A 88 9.50 -3.36 -16.19
N PHE A 89 9.52 -2.03 -16.26
CA PHE A 89 10.47 -1.26 -17.06
C PHE A 89 11.47 -0.46 -16.22
N LEU A 90 11.58 -0.74 -14.92
CA LEU A 90 12.57 -0.08 -14.08
C LEU A 90 13.96 -0.65 -14.33
N ASP A 91 14.90 0.25 -14.56
CA ASP A 91 16.31 -0.06 -14.50
C ASP A 91 16.75 -0.19 -13.03
N VAL A 92 16.76 -1.43 -12.53
CA VAL A 92 17.11 -1.75 -11.14
C VAL A 92 18.53 -1.31 -10.78
N GLU A 93 19.44 -1.18 -11.76
CA GLU A 93 20.82 -0.75 -11.50
C GLU A 93 20.93 0.77 -11.30
N GLN A 94 20.02 1.54 -11.89
CA GLN A 94 20.04 3.01 -11.83
C GLN A 94 18.98 3.60 -10.90
N ALA A 95 17.95 2.82 -10.58
CA ALA A 95 16.83 3.31 -9.79
C ALA A 95 17.16 3.45 -8.29
N PRO A 96 16.52 4.40 -7.59
CA PRO A 96 16.62 4.50 -6.15
C PRO A 96 16.18 3.19 -5.47
N PRO A 97 16.82 2.79 -4.35
CA PRO A 97 16.42 1.59 -3.61
C PRO A 97 14.95 1.58 -3.19
N SER A 98 14.38 2.75 -2.87
CA SER A 98 12.95 2.91 -2.57
C SER A 98 12.07 2.51 -3.75
N SER A 99 12.39 2.93 -4.97
CA SER A 99 11.67 2.56 -6.19
C SER A 99 11.75 1.06 -6.46
N CYS A 100 12.94 0.47 -6.29
CA CYS A 100 13.14 -0.97 -6.42
C CYS A 100 12.30 -1.77 -5.41
N LEU A 101 12.19 -1.29 -4.16
CA LEU A 101 11.35 -1.90 -3.14
C LEU A 101 9.86 -1.85 -3.53
N VAL A 102 9.37 -0.67 -3.93
CA VAL A 102 7.97 -0.46 -4.33
C VAL A 102 7.57 -1.44 -5.41
N GLN A 103 8.39 -1.56 -6.45
CA GLN A 103 8.09 -2.46 -7.56
C GLN A 103 8.13 -3.92 -7.17
N ARG A 104 9.13 -4.31 -6.36
CA ARG A 104 9.19 -5.68 -5.85
C ARG A 104 7.92 -6.06 -5.11
N LEU A 105 7.38 -5.16 -4.27
CA LEU A 105 6.13 -5.40 -3.56
C LEU A 105 4.92 -5.49 -4.51
N ILE A 106 4.86 -4.63 -5.53
CA ILE A 106 3.79 -4.69 -6.54
C ILE A 106 3.83 -6.04 -7.27
N PHE A 107 5.00 -6.50 -7.71
CA PHE A 107 5.13 -7.78 -8.41
C PHE A 107 4.88 -8.97 -7.49
N GLN A 108 5.31 -8.93 -6.23
CA GLN A 108 4.94 -9.95 -5.25
C GLN A 108 3.42 -10.06 -5.08
N PHE A 109 2.70 -8.94 -5.06
CA PHE A 109 1.24 -8.97 -5.07
C PHE A 109 0.70 -9.63 -6.35
N ILE A 110 1.14 -9.16 -7.52
CA ILE A 110 0.70 -9.67 -8.82
C ILE A 110 0.89 -11.19 -8.90
N GLU A 111 2.07 -11.69 -8.51
CA GLU A 111 2.40 -13.11 -8.53
C GLU A 111 1.57 -13.91 -7.50
N SER A 112 1.31 -13.34 -6.32
CA SER A 112 0.50 -13.99 -5.28
C SER A 112 -0.96 -14.20 -5.68
N GLN A 113 -1.46 -13.41 -6.65
CA GLN A 113 -2.86 -13.49 -7.09
C GLN A 113 -3.15 -14.73 -7.96
N GLY A 114 -2.13 -15.51 -8.35
CA GLY A 114 -2.31 -16.71 -9.17
C GLY A 114 -2.67 -16.38 -10.63
N SER A 115 -3.66 -17.05 -11.20
CA SER A 115 -4.08 -16.81 -12.58
C SER A 115 -5.00 -15.59 -12.69
N TRP A 116 -4.45 -14.47 -13.13
CA TRP A 116 -5.22 -13.26 -13.43
C TRP A 116 -6.29 -13.49 -14.51
N GLN A 117 -6.04 -14.42 -15.44
CA GLN A 117 -7.02 -14.79 -16.46
C GLN A 117 -8.29 -15.41 -15.86
N GLU A 118 -8.16 -16.22 -14.81
CA GLU A 118 -9.32 -16.79 -14.13
C GLU A 118 -10.14 -15.73 -13.40
N LYS A 119 -9.48 -14.69 -12.89
CA LYS A 119 -10.12 -13.54 -12.23
C LYS A 119 -10.73 -12.55 -13.22
N CYS A 120 -10.25 -12.53 -14.45
CA CYS A 120 -10.65 -11.60 -15.49
C CYS A 120 -10.94 -12.32 -16.81
N PRO A 121 -12.00 -13.15 -16.86
CA PRO A 121 -12.32 -13.92 -18.06
C PRO A 121 -12.88 -13.05 -19.20
N THR A 122 -13.48 -11.89 -18.88
CA THR A 122 -14.09 -10.96 -19.84
C THR A 122 -13.82 -9.51 -19.47
N LEU A 123 -14.02 -8.60 -20.44
CA LEU A 123 -13.87 -7.15 -20.28
C LEU A 123 -14.69 -6.58 -19.11
N TYR A 124 -15.84 -7.19 -18.78
CA TYR A 124 -16.65 -6.83 -17.63
C TYR A 124 -15.86 -6.80 -16.30
N TYR A 125 -14.90 -7.71 -16.14
CA TYR A 125 -14.10 -7.82 -14.91
C TYR A 125 -12.85 -6.95 -14.92
N LEU A 126 -12.48 -6.36 -16.07
CA LEU A 126 -11.26 -5.56 -16.20
C LEU A 126 -11.23 -4.35 -15.26
N PRO A 127 -12.32 -3.58 -15.07
CA PRO A 127 -12.32 -2.48 -14.11
C PRO A 127 -11.99 -2.90 -12.68
N GLN A 128 -12.44 -4.09 -12.24
CA GLN A 128 -12.13 -4.60 -10.91
C GLN A 128 -10.64 -4.95 -10.79
N VAL A 129 -10.07 -5.61 -11.79
CA VAL A 129 -8.63 -5.92 -11.82
C VAL A 129 -7.80 -4.64 -11.78
N LEU A 130 -8.13 -3.66 -12.61
CA LEU A 130 -7.46 -2.36 -12.63
C LEU A 130 -7.55 -1.66 -11.26
N HIS A 131 -8.71 -1.74 -10.60
CA HIS A 131 -8.89 -1.20 -9.25
C HIS A 131 -8.00 -1.90 -8.22
N ASP A 132 -7.98 -3.24 -8.21
CA ASP A 132 -7.20 -4.03 -7.26
C ASP A 132 -5.70 -3.74 -7.40
N ILE A 133 -5.20 -3.62 -8.63
CA ILE A 133 -3.81 -3.25 -8.92
C ILE A 133 -3.54 -1.81 -8.49
N SER A 134 -4.41 -0.86 -8.85
CA SER A 134 -4.26 0.56 -8.47
C SER A 134 -4.14 0.74 -6.97
N LEU A 135 -4.92 -0.03 -6.20
CA LEU A 135 -4.89 0.00 -4.75
C LEU A 135 -3.51 -0.40 -4.20
N VAL A 136 -2.93 -1.48 -4.72
CA VAL A 136 -1.60 -1.95 -4.29
C VAL A 136 -0.51 -1.01 -4.77
N VAL A 137 -0.59 -0.53 -6.00
CA VAL A 137 0.35 0.45 -6.56
C VAL A 137 0.38 1.72 -5.71
N ASN A 138 -0.78 2.29 -5.39
CA ASN A 138 -0.87 3.49 -4.54
C ASN A 138 -0.30 3.24 -3.13
N ARG A 139 -0.63 2.10 -2.51
CA ARG A 139 -0.10 1.74 -1.19
C ARG A 139 1.43 1.62 -1.18
N CYS A 140 1.99 0.96 -2.19
CA CYS A 140 3.43 0.80 -2.32
C CYS A 140 4.10 2.15 -2.66
N LYS A 141 3.48 2.98 -3.52
CA LYS A 141 3.94 4.34 -3.81
C LYS A 141 4.06 5.20 -2.54
N ILE A 142 3.05 5.16 -1.65
CA ILE A 142 3.12 5.83 -0.35
C ILE A 142 4.32 5.35 0.46
N LEU A 143 4.59 4.04 0.51
CA LEU A 143 5.80 3.52 1.17
C LEU A 143 7.08 4.09 0.54
N GLY A 144 7.17 4.14 -0.79
CA GLY A 144 8.31 4.74 -1.50
C GLY A 144 8.55 6.20 -1.10
N GLU A 145 7.48 7.01 -1.05
CA GLU A 145 7.54 8.40 -0.59
C GLU A 145 7.94 8.52 0.89
N GLU A 146 7.53 7.57 1.74
CA GLU A 146 7.97 7.50 3.12
C GLU A 146 9.46 7.19 3.23
N MET A 147 9.98 6.28 2.40
CA MET A 147 11.41 5.94 2.34
C MET A 147 12.25 7.13 1.90
N GLU A 148 11.87 7.81 0.82
CA GLU A 148 12.57 9.02 0.35
C GLU A 148 12.56 10.14 1.40
N PHE A 149 11.45 10.27 2.14
CA PHE A 149 11.38 11.20 3.26
C PHE A 149 12.38 10.85 4.36
N LEU A 150 12.52 9.57 4.71
CA LEU A 150 13.48 9.13 5.73
C LEU A 150 14.92 9.29 5.28
N GLU A 151 15.24 9.04 4.01
CA GLU A 151 16.57 9.31 3.46
C GLU A 151 16.93 10.80 3.56
N ARG A 152 15.96 11.68 3.26
CA ARG A 152 16.20 13.13 3.26
C ARG A 152 16.13 13.79 4.63
N TRP A 153 15.26 13.31 5.52
CA TRP A 153 14.93 13.97 6.79
C TRP A 153 15.14 13.10 8.03
N GLY A 154 15.58 11.85 7.87
CA GLY A 154 15.79 10.88 8.94
C GLY A 154 16.66 11.40 10.08
N GLY A 155 17.68 12.21 9.77
CA GLY A 155 18.55 12.81 10.79
C GLY A 155 17.81 13.63 11.85
N LYS A 156 16.66 14.23 11.52
CA LYS A 156 15.81 14.94 12.50
C LYS A 156 15.22 14.02 13.57
N PHE A 157 15.18 12.71 13.29
CA PHE A 157 14.61 11.68 14.15
C PHE A 157 15.68 10.80 14.79
N ASN A 158 16.95 11.22 14.78
CA ASN A 158 18.10 10.40 15.18
C ASN A 158 18.28 9.11 14.34
N LEU A 159 17.69 9.09 13.13
CA LEU A 159 17.91 8.02 12.16
C LEU A 159 19.19 8.34 11.39
N LEU A 160 20.23 7.54 11.63
CA LEU A 160 21.57 7.72 11.09
C LEU A 160 21.71 7.15 9.68
N LYS A 161 21.11 5.99 9.43
CA LYS A 161 21.17 5.30 8.14
C LYS A 161 19.86 4.56 7.89
N THR A 162 19.43 4.58 6.64
CA THR A 162 18.39 3.70 6.10
C THR A 162 19.04 2.79 5.06
N ASP A 163 18.66 1.52 5.06
CA ASP A 163 19.09 0.54 4.07
C ASP A 163 17.90 -0.33 3.66
N ILE A 164 17.97 -0.88 2.45
CA ILE A 164 16.92 -1.77 1.92
C ILE A 164 17.59 -3.03 1.41
N GLU A 165 17.17 -4.18 1.93
CA GLU A 165 17.60 -5.49 1.47
C GLU A 165 16.35 -6.31 1.13
N ASP A 166 16.15 -6.59 -0.16
CA ASP A 166 14.93 -7.22 -0.69
C ASP A 166 13.62 -6.51 -0.25
N THR A 167 12.92 -7.09 0.72
CA THR A 167 11.69 -6.54 1.33
C THR A 167 11.89 -6.19 2.81
N GLU A 168 13.13 -6.03 3.23
CA GLU A 168 13.50 -5.61 4.57
C GLU A 168 14.02 -4.18 4.56
N VAL A 169 13.42 -3.34 5.39
CA VAL A 169 13.85 -1.96 5.62
C VAL A 169 14.63 -1.92 6.91
N LYS A 170 15.93 -1.58 6.82
CA LYS A 170 16.84 -1.47 7.97
C LYS A 170 17.04 -0.02 8.35
N LEU A 171 16.89 0.27 9.63
CA LEU A 171 16.85 1.61 10.18
C LEU A 171 17.81 1.69 11.36
N LEU A 172 18.96 2.33 11.16
CA LEU A 172 19.97 2.50 12.20
C LEU A 172 19.71 3.80 12.96
N PHE A 173 19.32 3.69 14.22
CA PHE A 173 19.15 4.81 15.12
C PHE A 173 20.39 5.04 15.96
N SER A 174 20.75 6.31 16.17
CA SER A 174 21.81 6.68 17.10
C SER A 174 21.53 8.03 17.75
N ALA A 175 21.43 8.04 19.08
CA ALA A 175 21.23 9.24 19.87
C ALA A 175 22.16 9.23 21.08
N SER A 176 23.10 10.17 21.12
CA SER A 176 24.03 10.32 22.24
C SER A 176 23.32 10.75 23.53
N ALA A 177 22.31 11.63 23.43
CA ALA A 177 21.54 12.12 24.56
C ALA A 177 20.81 11.00 25.32
N ALA A 178 20.32 9.99 24.61
CA ALA A 178 19.66 8.81 25.18
C ALA A 178 20.63 7.64 25.43
N PHE A 179 21.94 7.83 25.18
CA PHE A 179 22.97 6.78 25.21
C PHE A 179 22.52 5.50 24.46
N ALA A 180 21.99 5.68 23.26
CA ALA A 180 21.34 4.63 22.50
C ALA A 180 21.89 4.51 21.07
N LYS A 181 22.12 3.26 20.65
CA LYS A 181 22.35 2.90 19.25
C LYS A 181 21.78 1.50 19.00
N PHE A 182 20.90 1.37 18.03
CA PHE A 182 20.29 0.10 17.66
C PHE A 182 19.85 0.14 16.19
N GLU A 183 19.79 -1.03 15.58
CA GLU A 183 19.25 -1.23 14.24
C GLU A 183 17.88 -1.92 14.34
N LEU A 184 16.88 -1.35 13.67
CA LEU A 184 15.55 -1.90 13.53
C LEU A 184 15.39 -2.40 12.09
N THR A 185 15.05 -3.68 11.94
CA THR A 185 14.70 -4.27 10.64
C THR A 185 13.21 -4.51 10.60
N LEU A 186 12.54 -3.97 9.57
CA LEU A 186 11.11 -4.13 9.32
C LEU A 186 10.93 -4.92 8.02
N SER A 187 10.22 -6.05 8.09
CA SER A 187 9.85 -6.80 6.89
C SER A 187 8.55 -6.22 6.33
N VAL A 188 8.62 -5.63 5.14
CA VAL A 188 7.45 -5.07 4.45
C VAL A 188 6.85 -6.09 3.48
N SER A 189 5.54 -6.01 3.27
CA SER A 189 4.80 -6.84 2.32
C SER A 189 3.86 -5.97 1.49
N PRO A 190 3.24 -6.51 0.43
CA PRO A 190 2.28 -5.75 -0.38
C PRO A 190 1.02 -5.33 0.39
N ASP A 191 0.79 -5.92 1.57
CA ASP A 191 -0.29 -5.53 2.47
C ASP A 191 0.01 -4.24 3.25
N TYR A 192 1.21 -3.67 3.13
CA TYR A 192 1.50 -2.36 3.72
C TYR A 192 0.53 -1.29 3.18
N PRO A 193 0.05 -0.33 3.99
CA PRO A 193 0.26 -0.18 5.43
C PRO A 193 -0.85 -0.82 6.27
N CYS A 194 -1.60 -1.79 5.74
CA CYS A 194 -2.80 -2.37 6.36
C CYS A 194 -2.52 -3.47 7.39
N ALA A 195 -1.29 -3.99 7.45
CA ALA A 195 -0.88 -5.02 8.41
C ALA A 195 0.25 -4.52 9.34
N PRO A 196 0.33 -5.02 10.59
CA PRO A 196 1.49 -4.81 11.44
C PRO A 196 2.76 -5.36 10.79
N LEU A 197 3.88 -4.66 10.95
CA LEU A 197 5.16 -5.06 10.36
C LEU A 197 5.87 -6.09 11.25
N PRO A 198 6.21 -7.28 10.74
CA PRO A 198 7.21 -8.14 11.37
C PRO A 198 8.52 -7.38 11.53
N PHE A 199 9.19 -7.55 12.67
CA PHE A 199 10.39 -6.79 12.96
C PHE A 199 11.41 -7.58 13.79
N SER A 200 12.67 -7.16 13.66
CA SER A 200 13.77 -7.55 14.54
C SER A 200 14.57 -6.33 14.98
N VAL A 201 15.28 -6.45 16.10
CA VAL A 201 16.06 -5.35 16.69
C VAL A 201 17.44 -5.86 17.06
N GLN A 202 18.47 -5.12 16.65
CA GLN A 202 19.84 -5.35 17.07
C GLN A 202 20.32 -4.15 17.90
N THR A 203 20.44 -4.35 19.21
CA THR A 203 20.98 -3.33 20.11
C THR A 203 22.51 -3.29 20.03
N HIS A 204 23.08 -2.11 19.86
CA HIS A 204 24.53 -1.89 19.88
C HIS A 204 25.00 -1.15 21.12
N ILE A 205 24.23 -0.15 21.59
CA ILE A 205 24.51 0.68 22.76
C ILE A 205 23.18 0.98 23.47
N GLY A 206 23.19 0.93 24.80
CA GLY A 206 22.04 1.19 25.65
C GLY A 206 21.15 -0.05 25.84
N ASN A 207 19.95 0.17 26.37
CA ASN A 207 19.03 -0.89 26.78
C ASN A 207 17.78 -0.99 25.89
N ILE A 208 17.74 -0.28 24.75
CA ILE A 208 16.59 -0.34 23.84
C ILE A 208 16.68 -1.63 23.05
N GLY A 209 15.75 -2.54 23.30
CA GLY A 209 15.64 -3.84 22.64
C GLY A 209 14.26 -4.08 22.05
N LYS A 210 13.94 -5.36 21.89
CA LYS A 210 12.68 -5.82 21.27
C LYS A 210 11.45 -5.35 22.04
N GLU A 211 11.50 -5.31 23.36
CA GLU A 211 10.36 -4.98 24.22
C GLU A 211 9.93 -3.52 24.06
N GLU A 212 10.89 -2.58 24.13
CA GLU A 212 10.63 -1.14 23.95
C GLU A 212 10.10 -0.84 22.54
N ILE A 213 10.70 -1.46 21.53
CA ILE A 213 10.29 -1.28 20.13
C ILE A 213 8.91 -1.89 19.90
N SER A 214 8.63 -3.09 20.44
CA SER A 214 7.31 -3.72 20.36
C SER A 214 6.23 -2.81 20.95
N ALA A 215 6.49 -2.20 22.10
CA ALA A 215 5.55 -1.29 22.74
C ALA A 215 5.23 -0.07 21.86
N VAL A 216 6.24 0.48 21.16
CA VAL A 216 6.01 1.56 20.19
C VAL A 216 5.19 1.07 19.00
N LEU A 217 5.61 -0.01 18.32
CA LEU A 217 4.93 -0.52 17.12
C LEU A 217 3.46 -0.87 17.39
N SER A 218 3.17 -1.53 18.52
CA SER A 218 1.80 -1.87 18.93
C SER A 218 0.93 -0.65 19.26
N SER A 219 1.54 0.49 19.62
CA SER A 219 0.82 1.73 19.90
C SER A 219 0.45 2.51 18.63
N VAL A 220 1.02 2.17 17.48
CA VAL A 220 0.77 2.86 16.21
C VAL A 220 -0.31 2.10 15.42
N PRO A 221 -1.48 2.71 15.17
CA PRO A 221 -2.45 2.12 14.25
C PRO A 221 -1.90 1.94 12.85
N VAL A 222 -2.18 0.80 12.21
CA VAL A 222 -1.94 0.59 10.77
C VAL A 222 -2.65 1.67 9.93
N GLY A 223 -2.15 1.96 8.72
CA GLY A 223 -2.76 2.92 7.80
C GLY A 223 -1.81 4.00 7.28
N HIS A 224 -2.37 5.09 6.74
CA HIS A 224 -1.59 6.11 6.03
C HIS A 224 -0.40 6.65 6.85
N HIS A 225 0.76 6.76 6.20
CA HIS A 225 2.04 7.17 6.80
C HIS A 225 2.51 6.33 8.00
N TYR A 226 2.28 5.01 7.95
CA TYR A 226 2.55 4.12 9.08
C TYR A 226 4.02 4.17 9.52
N LEU A 227 4.94 4.04 8.56
CA LEU A 227 6.37 4.05 8.82
C LEU A 227 6.80 5.40 9.44
N ARG A 228 6.44 6.54 8.83
CA ARG A 228 6.78 7.87 9.36
C ARG A 228 6.27 8.06 10.80
N ARG A 229 5.08 7.56 11.11
CA ARG A 229 4.50 7.62 12.45
C ARG A 229 5.26 6.75 13.45
N ILE A 230 5.67 5.54 13.05
CA ILE A 230 6.55 4.68 13.86
C ILE A 230 7.86 5.41 14.18
N ILE A 231 8.56 5.94 13.17
CA ILE A 231 9.84 6.64 13.35
C ILE A 231 9.69 7.86 14.27
N THR A 232 8.62 8.62 14.10
CA THR A 232 8.32 9.79 14.94
C THR A 232 8.13 9.39 16.40
N LEU A 233 7.43 8.29 16.67
CA LEU A 233 7.21 7.81 18.04
C LEU A 233 8.46 7.15 18.64
N ILE A 234 9.28 6.44 17.85
CA ILE A 234 10.58 5.94 18.30
C ILE A 234 11.45 7.12 18.75
N HIS A 235 11.55 8.15 17.91
CA HIS A 235 12.32 9.35 18.23
C HIS A 235 11.84 9.99 19.53
N ARG A 236 10.54 10.28 19.64
CA ARG A 236 9.95 10.95 20.80
C ARG A 236 10.05 10.13 22.08
N ASN A 237 9.73 8.83 22.03
CA ASN A 237 9.56 8.03 23.24
C ASN A 237 10.86 7.35 23.69
N LEU A 238 11.78 7.08 22.76
CA LEU A 238 12.98 6.31 23.04
C LEU A 238 14.28 7.13 22.94
N LEU A 239 14.29 8.26 22.22
CA LEU A 239 15.53 8.95 21.86
C LEU A 239 15.62 10.43 22.28
N GLN A 240 14.55 11.05 22.77
CA GLN A 240 14.55 12.47 23.17
C GLN A 240 15.02 12.71 24.63
N ASP A 241 14.75 11.77 25.55
CA ASP A 241 15.10 11.92 26.96
C ASP A 241 16.08 10.83 27.43
N PRO A 242 17.03 11.15 28.33
CA PRO A 242 17.83 10.15 29.01
C PRO A 242 16.94 9.29 29.90
N ARG A 243 17.07 7.97 29.78
CA ARG A 243 16.41 6.99 30.65
C ARG A 243 17.33 6.55 31.77
#